data_AF-A0A5Q4DT72-F1
#
_entry.id   AF-A0A5Q4DT72-F1
#
_cell.length_a   1.000
_cell.length_b   1.000
_cell.length_c   1.000
_cell.angle_alpha   90.00
_cell.angle_beta   90.00
_cell.angle_gamma   90.00
#
_symmetry.space_group_name_H-M   'P 1'
#
loop_
_entity.id
_entity.type
_entity.pdbx_description
1 polymer ?
#
loop_
_entity_poly.entity_id
_entity_poly.type
_entity_poly.pdbx_seq_one_letter_code
_entity_poly.pdbx_strand_id
1 'polypeptide(L)'
;TKATASVRIAHESIMAAAHSVAREHMQGRVAAPAARPDFEYDEALSWADLVEQGLARHLRITNAEIDAMFQGTRWAYSDPVAQADPEGLYLDLWLVDVTPPAIARAALDQSTIDQMTRFRGVAPTDEFLLLIDAGRHGLVSDTFVRNTSPDQVKAEQGGFPIALRDADFLVDLAPGVPEGTAMILRTDRRLGFNPAEPFTLIVEAVREHGFITPEIGRVELELEHQTDERFFLREKVITPLPPWLEALYNRQLDLVMLALGLAALVWALGARMNRFAGWRYFTPARLLILAVMTGFVGFWGQGQLSIVTPLGVLRTALESGSFLFLLYDPFSLMVWAAALLGFVLWGRGLFCGWLCPFGALQEFAHHLGRALRLPQIEPSAAWDKRLKSLKYVALVGLVGLVAFAPQHVDTAAEIEPFKTAITVFFWREWYFVAYAIFWLALGMVLFKGFCRYLCPLGAVMAVGGLLRGRDWIARRAECGSPCQLCRVKCAYGAIEKSGKIAYSECFQCLDCVAIHDDENRCVPLVLAARKAGRPAHTAATPANVTLPQQAPI
;
A
#
# COMPACT_ATOMS: atom_id res chain seq x y z
N THR A 1 -4.60 -7.76 -50.46
CA THR A 1 -3.57 -8.54 -49.72
C THR A 1 -3.15 -7.95 -48.36
N LYS A 2 -3.82 -6.93 -47.79
CA LYS A 2 -3.49 -6.33 -46.47
C LYS A 2 -4.29 -6.87 -45.27
N ALA A 3 -5.18 -7.86 -45.46
CA ALA A 3 -6.12 -8.30 -44.42
C ALA A 3 -5.60 -9.42 -43.49
N THR A 4 -4.49 -10.09 -43.82
CA THR A 4 -3.96 -11.23 -43.05
C THR A 4 -3.01 -10.83 -41.92
N ALA A 5 -2.26 -9.73 -42.05
CA ALA A 5 -1.30 -9.31 -41.02
C ALA A 5 -1.98 -8.77 -39.75
N SER A 6 -3.07 -8.02 -39.88
CA SER A 6 -3.82 -7.44 -38.75
C SER A 6 -4.60 -8.48 -37.95
N VAL A 7 -5.19 -9.47 -38.64
CA VAL A 7 -5.85 -10.62 -37.98
C VAL A 7 -4.83 -11.47 -37.25
N ARG A 8 -3.64 -11.67 -37.83
CA ARG A 8 -2.54 -12.41 -37.20
C ARG A 8 -2.01 -11.71 -35.94
N ILE A 9 -1.70 -10.41 -36.02
CA ILE A 9 -1.23 -9.63 -34.86
C ILE A 9 -2.29 -9.65 -33.75
N ALA A 10 -3.57 -9.55 -34.10
CA ALA A 10 -4.66 -9.64 -33.13
C ALA A 10 -4.73 -11.04 -32.48
N HIS A 11 -4.59 -12.12 -33.24
CA HIS A 11 -4.58 -13.48 -32.71
C HIS A 11 -3.37 -13.72 -31.79
N GLU A 12 -2.16 -13.32 -32.21
CA GLU A 12 -0.94 -13.42 -31.40
C GLU A 12 -1.05 -12.59 -30.11
N SER A 13 -1.63 -11.38 -30.18
CA SER A 13 -1.85 -10.53 -29.00
C SER A 13 -2.88 -11.13 -28.03
N ILE A 14 -3.95 -11.74 -28.56
CA ILE A 14 -4.97 -12.42 -27.76
C ILE A 14 -4.39 -13.66 -27.09
N MET A 15 -3.59 -14.46 -27.81
CA MET A 15 -2.94 -15.66 -27.27
C MET A 15 -1.89 -15.29 -26.21
N ALA A 16 -1.09 -14.24 -26.43
CA ALA A 16 -0.15 -13.71 -25.44
C ALA A 16 -0.85 -13.28 -24.15
N ALA A 17 -1.94 -12.51 -24.28
CA ALA A 17 -2.71 -12.03 -23.14
C ALA A 17 -3.41 -13.19 -22.40
N ALA A 18 -4.02 -14.12 -23.12
CA ALA A 18 -4.66 -15.30 -22.53
C ALA A 18 -3.66 -16.19 -21.80
N HIS A 19 -2.46 -16.37 -22.36
CA HIS A 19 -1.39 -17.16 -21.75
C HIS A 19 -0.83 -16.48 -20.49
N SER A 20 -0.63 -15.16 -20.51
CA SER A 20 -0.21 -14.38 -19.35
C SER A 20 -1.21 -14.50 -18.19
N VAL A 21 -2.51 -14.33 -18.48
CA VAL A 21 -3.59 -14.44 -17.48
C VAL A 21 -3.70 -15.87 -16.95
N ALA A 22 -3.57 -16.88 -17.82
CA ALA A 22 -3.60 -18.28 -17.42
C ALA A 22 -2.44 -18.63 -16.46
N ARG A 23 -1.21 -18.18 -16.73
CA ARG A 23 -0.05 -18.42 -15.87
C ARG A 23 -0.19 -17.74 -14.50
N GLU A 24 -0.69 -16.51 -14.47
CA GLU A 24 -0.90 -15.75 -13.23
C GLU A 24 -1.95 -16.42 -12.32
N HIS A 25 -3.09 -16.82 -12.87
CA HIS A 25 -4.20 -17.36 -12.09
C HIS A 25 -4.14 -18.87 -11.81
N MET A 26 -3.50 -19.67 -12.67
CA MET A 26 -3.50 -21.14 -12.52
C MET A 26 -2.31 -21.69 -11.71
N GLN A 27 -1.19 -20.97 -11.63
CA GLN A 27 0.02 -21.47 -10.95
C GLN A 27 0.59 -20.53 -9.87
N GLY A 28 0.00 -19.34 -9.66
CA GLY A 28 0.45 -18.40 -8.63
C GLY A 28 1.89 -17.90 -8.80
N ARG A 29 2.48 -18.09 -9.99
CA ARG A 29 3.79 -17.56 -10.38
C ARG A 29 3.57 -16.41 -11.35
N VAL A 30 3.96 -15.21 -10.94
CA VAL A 30 4.18 -14.10 -11.88
C VAL A 30 5.26 -14.59 -12.84
N ALA A 31 4.94 -14.74 -14.12
CA ALA A 31 5.94 -15.11 -15.13
C ALA A 31 7.09 -14.09 -15.04
N ALA A 32 8.33 -14.56 -14.87
CA ALA A 32 9.48 -13.68 -14.94
C ALA A 32 9.45 -12.97 -16.30
N PRO A 33 9.83 -11.68 -16.39
CA PRO A 33 9.95 -11.01 -17.67
C PRO A 33 10.80 -11.86 -18.61
N ALA A 34 10.33 -12.09 -19.85
CA ALA A 34 11.04 -12.92 -20.81
C ALA A 34 12.48 -12.41 -20.98
N ALA A 35 13.46 -13.30 -20.81
CA ALA A 35 14.87 -12.96 -20.95
C ALA A 35 15.12 -12.40 -22.36
N ARG A 36 15.92 -11.33 -22.46
CA ARG A 36 16.29 -10.73 -23.75
C ARG A 36 17.72 -11.11 -24.09
N PRO A 37 18.01 -11.67 -25.28
CA PRO A 37 19.38 -11.95 -25.67
C PRO A 37 20.25 -10.70 -25.55
N ASP A 38 21.41 -10.85 -24.91
CA ASP A 38 22.43 -9.81 -24.87
C ASP A 38 23.24 -9.86 -26.17
N PHE A 39 22.91 -8.99 -27.11
CA PHE A 39 23.60 -8.93 -28.39
C PHE A 39 25.00 -8.29 -28.32
N GLU A 40 25.33 -7.65 -27.20
CA GLU A 40 26.65 -7.06 -26.95
C GLU A 40 27.60 -8.04 -26.24
N TYR A 41 27.05 -9.12 -25.66
CA TYR A 41 27.86 -10.16 -25.03
C TYR A 41 28.63 -10.97 -26.10
N ASP A 42 29.96 -10.94 -25.98
CA ASP A 42 30.87 -11.57 -26.93
C ASP A 42 31.73 -12.63 -26.23
N GLU A 43 31.62 -13.87 -26.71
CA GLU A 43 32.40 -15.02 -26.26
C GLU A 43 32.84 -15.82 -27.49
N ALA A 44 34.10 -16.27 -27.49
CA ALA A 44 34.63 -17.13 -28.53
C ALA A 44 34.33 -18.59 -28.16
N LEU A 45 33.33 -19.18 -28.82
CA LEU A 45 32.90 -20.56 -28.64
C LEU A 45 33.14 -21.35 -29.92
N SER A 46 33.57 -22.60 -29.78
CA SER A 46 33.56 -23.61 -30.84
C SER A 46 32.36 -24.55 -30.67
N TRP A 47 32.04 -25.35 -31.69
CA TRP A 47 31.01 -26.39 -31.58
C TRP A 47 31.26 -27.34 -30.40
N ALA A 48 32.52 -27.74 -30.18
CA ALA A 48 32.88 -28.60 -29.06
C ALA A 48 32.58 -27.95 -27.70
N ASP A 49 32.80 -26.64 -27.57
CA ASP A 49 32.47 -25.89 -26.36
C ASP A 49 30.97 -25.85 -26.11
N LEU A 50 30.14 -25.74 -27.16
CA LEU A 50 28.67 -25.79 -27.01
C LEU A 50 28.21 -27.14 -26.46
N VAL A 51 28.80 -28.24 -26.92
CA VAL A 51 28.48 -29.59 -26.44
C VAL A 51 28.96 -29.78 -25.00
N GLU A 52 30.20 -29.41 -24.68
CA GLU A 52 30.78 -29.57 -23.34
C GLU A 52 30.01 -28.75 -22.29
N GLN A 53 29.57 -27.54 -22.65
CA GLN A 53 28.85 -26.64 -21.75
C GLN A 53 27.33 -26.92 -21.73
N GLY A 54 26.85 -27.92 -22.47
CA GLY A 54 25.42 -28.28 -22.53
C GLY A 54 24.54 -27.28 -23.26
N LEU A 55 25.13 -26.33 -24.01
CA LEU A 55 24.43 -25.36 -24.86
C LEU A 55 23.95 -25.99 -26.18
N ALA A 56 24.57 -27.10 -26.60
CA ALA A 56 24.08 -27.98 -27.63
C ALA A 56 23.68 -29.32 -27.01
N ARG A 57 22.39 -29.64 -27.08
CA ARG A 57 21.83 -30.88 -26.50
C ARG A 57 21.64 -31.92 -27.58
N HIS A 58 22.00 -33.17 -27.27
CA HIS A 58 22.01 -34.29 -28.20
C HIS A 58 21.03 -35.37 -27.76
N LEU A 59 20.22 -35.85 -28.70
CA LEU A 59 19.33 -37.00 -28.54
C LEU A 59 19.57 -37.98 -29.68
N ARG A 60 20.08 -39.17 -29.33
CA ARG A 60 20.36 -40.25 -30.28
C ARG A 60 19.44 -41.43 -29.99
N ILE A 61 18.68 -41.84 -31.00
CA ILE A 61 17.73 -42.94 -30.92
C ILE A 61 17.90 -43.87 -32.13
N THR A 62 18.03 -45.15 -31.87
CA THR A 62 18.14 -46.22 -32.87
C THR A 62 16.78 -46.72 -33.34
N ASN A 63 16.76 -47.41 -34.48
CA ASN A 63 15.56 -48.05 -34.99
C ASN A 63 14.99 -49.10 -34.02
N ALA A 64 15.86 -49.86 -33.34
CA ALA A 64 15.47 -50.84 -32.34
C ALA A 64 14.75 -50.19 -31.13
N GLU A 65 15.20 -49.02 -30.69
CA GLU A 65 14.58 -48.29 -29.58
C GLU A 65 13.19 -47.76 -29.96
N ILE A 66 13.02 -47.23 -31.18
CA ILE A 66 11.70 -46.84 -31.68
C ILE A 66 10.78 -48.05 -31.83
N ASP A 67 11.28 -49.17 -32.37
CA ASP A 67 10.52 -50.42 -32.47
C ASP A 67 10.05 -50.91 -31.10
N ALA A 68 10.89 -50.75 -30.06
CA ALA A 68 10.52 -51.07 -28.68
C ALA A 68 9.36 -50.19 -28.19
N MET A 69 9.35 -48.90 -28.50
CA MET A 69 8.28 -47.96 -28.11
C MET A 69 6.93 -48.27 -28.78
N PHE A 70 6.95 -48.85 -29.99
CA PHE A 70 5.73 -49.28 -30.67
C PHE A 70 5.29 -50.71 -30.33
N GLN A 71 6.02 -51.46 -29.50
CA GLN A 71 5.62 -52.83 -29.12
C GLN A 71 4.26 -52.88 -28.43
N GLY A 72 3.48 -53.92 -28.73
CA GLY A 72 2.12 -54.07 -28.20
C GLY A 72 1.08 -53.13 -28.83
N THR A 73 1.49 -52.26 -29.75
CA THR A 73 0.58 -51.43 -30.56
C THR A 73 0.33 -52.07 -31.94
N ARG A 74 -0.65 -51.55 -32.68
CA ARG A 74 -0.96 -51.99 -34.05
C ARG A 74 0.16 -51.66 -35.06
N TRP A 75 1.07 -50.75 -34.72
CA TRP A 75 2.16 -50.26 -35.57
C TRP A 75 3.52 -50.91 -35.30
N ALA A 76 3.58 -51.92 -34.42
CA ALA A 76 4.82 -52.61 -34.05
C ALA A 76 5.61 -53.15 -35.26
N TYR A 77 4.91 -53.51 -36.35
CA TYR A 77 5.52 -54.05 -37.57
C TYR A 77 5.32 -53.17 -38.81
N SER A 78 4.93 -51.90 -38.62
CA SER A 78 4.62 -50.97 -39.71
C SER A 78 5.85 -50.26 -40.31
N ASP A 79 7.06 -50.64 -39.93
CA ASP A 79 8.31 -49.98 -40.32
C ASP A 79 9.34 -51.01 -40.84
N PRO A 80 9.32 -51.34 -42.15
CA PRO A 80 10.21 -52.33 -42.73
C PRO A 80 11.69 -51.92 -42.66
N VAL A 81 11.97 -50.62 -42.62
CA VAL A 81 13.35 -50.11 -42.61
C VAL A 81 13.96 -50.31 -41.21
N ALA A 82 13.18 -50.13 -40.14
CA ALA A 82 13.63 -50.43 -38.78
C ALA A 82 13.95 -51.93 -38.58
N GLN A 83 13.16 -52.82 -39.17
CA GLN A 83 13.40 -54.27 -39.11
C GLN A 83 14.64 -54.71 -39.89
N ALA A 84 14.92 -54.05 -41.02
CA ALA A 84 16.06 -54.36 -41.87
C ALA A 84 17.40 -53.88 -41.28
N ASP A 85 17.39 -52.78 -40.53
CA ASP A 85 18.57 -52.20 -39.88
C ASP A 85 18.26 -51.71 -38.46
N PRO A 86 18.20 -52.62 -37.46
CA PRO A 86 17.84 -52.25 -36.09
C PRO A 86 18.85 -51.31 -35.40
N GLU A 87 20.13 -51.42 -35.75
CA GLU A 87 21.22 -50.59 -35.19
C GLU A 87 21.34 -49.23 -35.90
N GLY A 88 20.66 -49.06 -37.03
CA GLY A 88 20.58 -47.79 -37.74
C GLY A 88 19.96 -46.67 -36.91
N LEU A 89 20.37 -45.44 -37.19
CA LEU A 89 19.88 -44.26 -36.48
C LEU A 89 18.50 -43.85 -37.01
N TYR A 90 17.51 -43.84 -36.12
CA TYR A 90 16.21 -43.27 -36.43
C TYR A 90 16.28 -41.74 -36.33
N LEU A 91 16.77 -41.25 -35.19
CA LEU A 91 16.91 -39.83 -34.87
C LEU A 91 18.30 -39.59 -34.29
N ASP A 92 19.02 -38.61 -34.83
CA ASP A 92 20.29 -38.14 -34.29
C ASP A 92 20.24 -36.61 -34.20
N LEU A 93 19.52 -36.13 -33.18
CA LEU A 93 19.06 -34.77 -33.07
C LEU A 93 19.97 -33.91 -32.19
N TRP A 94 20.42 -32.79 -32.74
CA TRP A 94 21.01 -31.69 -32.00
C TRP A 94 20.05 -30.51 -31.91
N LEU A 95 19.91 -29.97 -30.71
CA LEU A 95 19.14 -28.75 -30.42
C LEU A 95 20.06 -27.68 -29.85
N VAL A 96 20.04 -26.50 -30.45
CA VAL A 96 20.85 -25.34 -30.05
C VAL A 96 20.04 -24.06 -30.18
N ASP A 97 20.07 -23.21 -29.16
CA ASP A 97 19.54 -21.85 -29.25
C ASP A 97 20.59 -20.93 -29.90
N VAL A 98 20.34 -20.53 -31.14
CA VAL A 98 21.27 -19.75 -31.96
C VAL A 98 20.92 -18.26 -31.96
N THR A 99 20.06 -17.81 -31.05
CA THR A 99 19.73 -16.38 -30.94
C THR A 99 20.89 -15.55 -30.38
N PRO A 100 21.61 -16.02 -29.33
CA PRO A 100 22.81 -15.34 -28.85
C PRO A 100 23.93 -15.34 -29.93
N PRO A 101 24.56 -14.20 -30.24
CA PRO A 101 25.57 -14.12 -31.30
C PRO A 101 26.77 -15.05 -31.11
N ALA A 102 27.19 -15.24 -29.85
CA ALA A 102 28.30 -16.14 -29.52
C ALA A 102 28.00 -17.60 -29.90
N ILE A 103 26.79 -18.08 -29.61
CA ILE A 103 26.36 -19.44 -29.96
C ILE A 103 26.12 -19.55 -31.47
N ALA A 104 25.51 -18.54 -32.09
CA ALA A 104 25.27 -18.51 -33.53
C ALA A 104 26.56 -18.69 -34.34
N ARG A 105 27.64 -17.98 -34.00
CA ARG A 105 28.94 -18.10 -34.70
C ARG A 105 29.61 -19.46 -34.53
N ALA A 106 29.33 -20.16 -33.44
CA ALA A 106 29.88 -21.48 -33.18
C ALA A 106 29.14 -22.60 -33.94
N ALA A 107 27.86 -22.38 -34.29
CA ALA A 107 26.99 -23.39 -34.92
C ALA A 107 26.66 -23.12 -36.40
N LEU A 108 26.70 -21.86 -36.86
CA LEU A 108 26.22 -21.44 -38.17
C LEU A 108 27.30 -20.76 -39.00
N ASP A 109 27.21 -20.91 -40.33
CA ASP A 109 27.99 -20.10 -41.26
C ASP A 109 27.52 -18.64 -41.25
N GLN A 110 28.43 -17.74 -41.65
CA GLN A 110 28.15 -16.31 -41.74
C GLN A 110 26.93 -16.00 -42.64
N SER A 111 26.71 -16.78 -43.71
CA SER A 111 25.56 -16.63 -44.61
C SER A 111 24.21 -16.74 -43.88
N THR A 112 24.11 -17.65 -42.91
CA THR A 112 22.91 -17.93 -42.14
C THR A 112 22.72 -16.88 -41.04
N ILE A 113 23.81 -16.49 -40.38
CA ILE A 113 23.82 -15.42 -39.38
C ILE A 113 23.36 -14.09 -40.00
N ASP A 114 23.76 -13.79 -41.23
CA ASP A 114 23.35 -12.60 -41.96
C ASP A 114 21.87 -12.64 -42.36
N GLN A 115 21.32 -13.83 -42.66
CA GLN A 115 19.87 -14.01 -42.88
C GLN A 115 19.08 -13.74 -41.59
N MET A 116 19.49 -14.35 -40.48
CA MET A 116 18.86 -14.16 -39.17
C MET A 116 18.91 -12.69 -38.74
N THR A 117 20.06 -12.04 -38.89
CA THR A 117 20.24 -10.63 -38.53
C THR A 117 19.30 -9.71 -39.31
N ARG A 118 19.14 -9.94 -40.62
CA ARG A 118 18.16 -9.21 -41.44
C ARG A 118 16.72 -9.46 -40.98
N PHE A 119 16.38 -10.71 -40.64
CA PHE A 119 15.04 -11.07 -40.21
C PHE A 119 14.67 -10.44 -38.85
N ARG A 120 15.63 -10.36 -37.92
CA ARG A 120 15.44 -9.68 -36.61
C ARG A 120 15.01 -8.22 -36.74
N GLY A 121 15.37 -7.54 -37.84
CA GLY A 121 14.88 -6.18 -38.10
C GLY A 121 13.36 -6.10 -38.27
N VAL A 122 12.71 -7.20 -38.65
CA VAL A 122 11.25 -7.31 -38.82
C VAL A 122 10.60 -7.95 -37.60
N ALA A 123 11.25 -8.95 -36.99
CA ALA A 123 10.76 -9.67 -35.82
C ALA A 123 11.84 -9.67 -34.71
N PRO A 124 11.98 -8.57 -33.95
CA PRO A 124 13.06 -8.41 -32.97
C PRO A 124 12.87 -9.25 -31.70
N THR A 125 11.68 -9.81 -31.50
CA THR A 125 11.31 -10.63 -30.34
C THR A 125 11.34 -12.12 -30.62
N ASP A 126 11.65 -12.53 -31.84
CA ASP A 126 11.76 -13.94 -32.22
C ASP A 126 13.06 -14.53 -31.64
N GLU A 127 12.92 -15.71 -31.05
CA GLU A 127 14.02 -16.60 -30.67
C GLU A 127 14.20 -17.66 -31.77
N PHE A 128 15.43 -18.07 -32.05
CA PHE A 128 15.79 -19.02 -33.10
C PHE A 128 16.44 -20.27 -32.50
N LEU A 129 15.84 -21.42 -32.76
CA LEU A 129 16.30 -22.74 -32.34
C LEU A 129 16.77 -23.52 -33.57
N LEU A 130 18.05 -23.87 -33.61
CA LEU A 130 18.63 -24.74 -34.62
C LEU A 130 18.41 -26.20 -34.24
N LEU A 131 17.85 -26.97 -35.17
CA LEU A 131 17.70 -28.42 -35.11
C LEU A 131 18.56 -29.03 -36.22
N ILE A 132 19.33 -30.06 -35.89
CA ILE A 132 20.12 -30.85 -36.86
C ILE A 132 19.81 -32.32 -36.63
N ASP A 133 19.32 -33.02 -37.64
CA ASP A 133 19.08 -34.45 -37.60
C ASP A 133 19.95 -35.19 -38.62
N ALA A 134 20.87 -36.02 -38.13
CA ALA A 134 21.66 -36.93 -38.97
C ALA A 134 21.03 -38.33 -39.14
N GLY A 135 19.88 -38.56 -38.50
CA GLY A 135 19.08 -39.76 -38.66
C GLY A 135 18.19 -39.72 -39.91
N ARG A 136 17.25 -40.66 -39.99
CA ARG A 136 16.30 -40.77 -41.11
C ARG A 136 14.96 -40.06 -40.85
N HIS A 137 14.76 -39.48 -39.66
CA HIS A 137 13.50 -38.84 -39.28
C HIS A 137 13.22 -37.58 -40.12
N GLY A 138 14.21 -36.72 -40.34
CA GLY A 138 14.11 -35.59 -41.28
C GLY A 138 13.40 -34.33 -40.73
N LEU A 139 13.09 -34.31 -39.43
CA LEU A 139 12.46 -33.22 -38.66
C LEU A 139 10.99 -32.89 -39.01
N VAL A 140 10.58 -33.00 -40.26
CA VAL A 140 9.24 -32.66 -40.75
C VAL A 140 8.78 -33.68 -41.80
N SER A 141 7.47 -33.79 -42.04
CA SER A 141 6.99 -34.70 -43.10
C SER A 141 7.26 -34.17 -44.51
N ASP A 142 7.17 -35.07 -45.49
CA ASP A 142 7.25 -34.74 -46.92
C ASP A 142 6.16 -33.77 -47.40
N THR A 143 5.07 -33.63 -46.64
CA THR A 143 3.95 -32.72 -46.95
C THR A 143 4.06 -31.36 -46.27
N PHE A 144 5.14 -31.13 -45.51
CA PHE A 144 5.36 -29.91 -44.77
C PHE A 144 5.47 -28.69 -45.70
N VAL A 145 4.81 -27.61 -45.28
CA VAL A 145 4.86 -26.32 -45.97
C VAL A 145 5.80 -25.38 -45.22
N ARG A 146 6.85 -24.90 -45.89
CA ARG A 146 7.81 -23.96 -45.30
C ARG A 146 7.15 -22.72 -44.71
N ASN A 147 7.80 -22.15 -43.70
CA ASN A 147 7.28 -21.05 -42.90
C ASN A 147 5.90 -21.39 -42.30
N THR A 148 5.63 -22.63 -41.90
CA THR A 148 4.46 -22.99 -41.07
C THR A 148 4.90 -23.69 -39.79
N SER A 149 3.96 -24.05 -38.91
CA SER A 149 4.31 -24.81 -37.71
C SER A 149 4.72 -26.23 -38.11
N PRO A 150 5.87 -26.72 -37.64
CA PRO A 150 6.31 -28.08 -37.94
C PRO A 150 5.27 -29.10 -37.45
N ASP A 151 5.06 -30.15 -38.22
CA ASP A 151 4.01 -31.14 -37.99
C ASP A 151 4.46 -32.30 -37.09
N GLN A 152 5.77 -32.55 -37.00
CA GLN A 152 6.39 -33.61 -36.19
C GLN A 152 7.29 -33.07 -35.07
N VAL A 153 7.41 -31.75 -34.92
CA VAL A 153 8.21 -31.13 -33.86
C VAL A 153 7.35 -30.16 -33.06
N LYS A 154 7.40 -30.28 -31.74
CA LYS A 154 6.70 -29.42 -30.78
C LYS A 154 7.67 -29.02 -29.68
N ALA A 155 7.29 -28.02 -28.89
CA ALA A 155 8.00 -27.75 -27.66
C ALA A 155 7.03 -27.28 -26.57
N GLU A 156 7.40 -27.52 -25.32
CA GLU A 156 6.62 -27.13 -24.15
C GLU A 156 7.52 -26.52 -23.08
N GLN A 157 6.98 -25.56 -22.32
CA GLN A 157 7.66 -24.96 -21.18
C GLN A 157 6.68 -24.74 -20.03
N GLY A 158 6.98 -25.33 -18.87
CA GLY A 158 6.13 -25.23 -17.68
C GLY A 158 4.74 -25.85 -17.85
N GLY A 159 4.59 -26.83 -18.74
CA GLY A 159 3.32 -27.50 -19.08
C GLY A 159 2.45 -26.75 -20.09
N PHE A 160 3.01 -25.74 -20.79
CA PHE A 160 2.32 -25.00 -21.84
C PHE A 160 3.03 -25.16 -23.19
N PRO A 161 2.30 -25.25 -24.31
CA PRO A 161 2.89 -25.38 -25.64
C PRO A 161 3.57 -24.08 -26.08
N ILE A 162 4.75 -24.21 -26.67
CA ILE A 162 5.50 -23.15 -27.32
C ILE A 162 5.07 -23.08 -28.78
N ALA A 163 4.72 -21.89 -29.26
CA ALA A 163 4.34 -21.67 -30.66
C ALA A 163 5.60 -21.68 -31.55
N LEU A 164 5.95 -22.84 -32.07
CA LEU A 164 7.04 -23.02 -33.03
C LEU A 164 6.58 -22.77 -34.47
N ARG A 165 7.48 -22.21 -35.28
CA ARG A 165 7.29 -22.00 -36.72
C ARG A 165 8.62 -22.13 -37.44
N ASP A 166 8.61 -22.67 -38.64
CA ASP A 166 9.79 -22.64 -39.50
C ASP A 166 10.18 -21.20 -39.87
N ALA A 167 11.47 -20.89 -39.75
CA ALA A 167 12.03 -19.60 -40.13
C ALA A 167 12.22 -19.46 -41.65
N ASP A 168 12.20 -20.57 -42.40
CA ASP A 168 12.37 -20.65 -43.85
C ASP A 168 13.72 -20.03 -44.31
N PHE A 169 14.77 -20.35 -43.57
CA PHE A 169 16.15 -19.99 -43.91
C PHE A 169 16.83 -21.12 -44.70
N LEU A 170 17.76 -20.73 -45.56
CA LEU A 170 18.77 -21.66 -46.06
C LEU A 170 19.85 -21.77 -44.98
N VAL A 171 19.95 -22.94 -44.36
CA VAL A 171 20.82 -23.19 -43.21
C VAL A 171 22.14 -23.79 -43.69
N ASP A 172 23.20 -23.01 -43.58
CA ASP A 172 24.59 -23.43 -43.75
C ASP A 172 25.23 -23.50 -42.35
N LEU A 173 25.84 -24.64 -42.02
CA LEU A 173 26.44 -24.90 -40.70
C LEU A 173 27.91 -24.51 -40.66
N ALA A 174 28.40 -24.18 -39.45
CA ALA A 174 29.83 -23.90 -39.24
C ALA A 174 30.69 -25.17 -39.40
N PRO A 175 31.99 -25.05 -39.72
CA PRO A 175 32.90 -26.20 -39.79
C PRO A 175 32.97 -26.96 -38.45
N GLY A 176 32.86 -28.29 -38.51
CA GLY A 176 32.95 -29.17 -37.34
C GLY A 176 31.60 -29.45 -36.64
N VAL A 177 30.51 -28.84 -37.12
CA VAL A 177 29.13 -29.18 -36.73
C VAL A 177 28.70 -30.47 -37.47
N PRO A 178 27.93 -31.38 -36.85
CA PRO A 178 27.44 -32.59 -37.49
C PRO A 178 26.68 -32.32 -38.79
N GLU A 179 26.95 -33.11 -39.82
CA GLU A 179 26.20 -33.06 -41.07
C GLU A 179 24.83 -33.74 -40.91
N GLY A 180 23.78 -33.14 -41.48
CA GLY A 180 22.43 -33.68 -41.41
C GLY A 180 21.38 -32.71 -41.98
N THR A 181 20.12 -33.08 -41.81
CA THR A 181 18.99 -32.20 -42.10
C THR A 181 18.94 -31.10 -41.06
N ALA A 182 19.22 -29.86 -41.46
CA ALA A 182 19.22 -28.70 -40.57
C ALA A 182 18.01 -27.79 -40.82
N MET A 183 17.36 -27.34 -39.74
CA MET A 183 16.24 -26.41 -39.77
C MET A 183 16.36 -25.41 -38.62
N ILE A 184 16.00 -24.15 -38.87
CA ILE A 184 15.85 -23.15 -37.81
C ILE A 184 14.37 -22.92 -37.57
N LEU A 185 13.92 -23.24 -36.36
CA LEU A 185 12.60 -22.90 -35.86
C LEU A 185 12.67 -21.54 -35.15
N ARG A 186 11.57 -20.79 -35.23
CA ARG A 186 11.40 -19.51 -34.54
C ARG A 186 10.18 -19.52 -33.65
N THR A 187 10.27 -18.77 -32.56
CA THR A 187 9.15 -18.54 -31.64
C THR A 187 9.18 -17.13 -31.08
N ASP A 188 8.03 -16.48 -30.95
CA ASP A 188 7.96 -15.12 -30.43
C ASP A 188 7.98 -15.13 -28.89
N ARG A 189 9.05 -14.56 -28.29
CA ARG A 189 9.19 -14.50 -26.83
C ARG A 189 8.05 -13.75 -26.14
N ARG A 190 7.31 -12.89 -26.85
CA ARG A 190 6.11 -12.21 -26.30
C ARG A 190 4.99 -13.19 -25.94
N LEU A 191 5.01 -14.41 -26.47
CA LEU A 191 4.07 -15.47 -26.12
C LEU A 191 4.42 -16.16 -24.78
N GLY A 192 5.51 -15.73 -24.12
CA GLY A 192 5.91 -16.22 -22.80
C GLY A 192 6.94 -17.35 -22.82
N PHE A 193 7.63 -17.54 -23.95
CA PHE A 193 8.80 -18.40 -24.04
C PHE A 193 10.03 -17.72 -23.43
N ASN A 194 10.71 -18.41 -22.52
CA ASN A 194 11.95 -17.96 -21.90
C ASN A 194 13.07 -18.99 -22.15
N PRO A 195 14.01 -18.75 -23.08
CA PRO A 195 15.09 -19.71 -23.41
C PRO A 195 16.08 -19.94 -22.26
N ALA A 196 16.13 -19.04 -21.28
CA ALA A 196 16.95 -19.16 -20.08
C ALA A 196 16.33 -20.07 -19.00
N GLU A 197 15.08 -20.53 -19.19
CA GLU A 197 14.43 -21.54 -18.35
C GLU A 197 14.33 -22.87 -19.10
N PRO A 198 14.34 -24.02 -18.39
CA PRO A 198 14.20 -25.32 -19.03
C PRO A 198 12.93 -25.43 -19.87
N PHE A 199 13.06 -25.97 -21.08
CA PHE A 199 11.96 -26.34 -21.95
C PHE A 199 12.22 -27.68 -22.61
N THR A 200 11.16 -28.37 -23.00
CA THR A 200 11.23 -29.70 -23.63
C THR A 200 10.87 -29.58 -25.10
N LEU A 201 11.78 -29.96 -25.98
CA LEU A 201 11.48 -30.22 -27.39
C LEU A 201 10.93 -31.65 -27.51
N ILE A 202 9.81 -31.79 -28.22
CA ILE A 202 9.12 -33.06 -28.43
C ILE A 202 9.16 -33.36 -29.93
N VAL A 203 9.74 -34.49 -30.31
CA VAL A 203 9.79 -34.99 -31.68
C VAL A 203 8.91 -36.22 -31.81
N GLU A 204 7.99 -36.21 -32.77
CA GLU A 204 7.04 -37.30 -32.99
C GLU A 204 7.56 -38.29 -34.03
N ALA A 205 7.84 -39.52 -33.60
CA ALA A 205 8.03 -40.63 -34.53
C ALA A 205 6.67 -41.17 -34.98
N VAL A 206 6.41 -41.11 -36.29
CA VAL A 206 5.10 -41.45 -36.88
C VAL A 206 5.17 -42.75 -37.69
N ARG A 207 4.17 -43.64 -37.51
CA ARG A 207 3.99 -44.86 -38.31
C ARG A 207 2.57 -44.94 -38.85
N GLU A 208 2.43 -45.42 -40.07
CA GLU A 208 1.13 -45.64 -40.70
C GLU A 208 0.80 -47.12 -40.81
N HIS A 209 -0.47 -47.48 -40.67
CA HIS A 209 -0.93 -48.85 -40.85
C HIS A 209 -2.23 -48.90 -41.67
N GLY A 210 -2.19 -49.62 -42.80
CA GLY A 210 -3.33 -49.80 -43.71
C GLY A 210 -3.17 -49.09 -45.05
N PHE A 211 -3.76 -49.66 -46.11
CA PHE A 211 -3.57 -49.18 -47.49
C PHE A 211 -4.68 -48.22 -47.98
N ILE A 212 -5.93 -48.42 -47.52
CA ILE A 212 -7.10 -47.64 -48.00
C ILE A 212 -7.41 -46.46 -47.06
N THR A 213 -7.19 -46.64 -45.76
CA THR A 213 -7.41 -45.59 -44.74
C THR A 213 -6.30 -45.75 -43.70
N PRO A 214 -5.13 -45.13 -43.92
CA PRO A 214 -3.99 -45.30 -43.03
C PRO A 214 -4.32 -44.77 -41.64
N GLU A 215 -4.14 -45.61 -40.63
CA GLU A 215 -4.20 -45.20 -39.22
C GLU A 215 -2.80 -44.77 -38.77
N ILE A 216 -2.71 -43.61 -38.11
CA ILE A 216 -1.45 -43.00 -37.69
C ILE A 216 -1.17 -43.34 -36.23
N GLY A 217 -0.03 -43.97 -35.98
CA GLY A 217 0.55 -44.19 -34.65
C GLY A 217 1.67 -43.18 -34.39
N ARG A 218 1.76 -42.68 -33.16
CA ARG A 218 2.76 -41.69 -32.75
C ARG A 218 3.41 -42.11 -31.45
N VAL A 219 4.71 -41.89 -31.35
CA VAL A 219 5.45 -41.91 -30.08
C VAL A 219 6.27 -40.63 -29.98
N GLU A 220 6.39 -40.12 -28.76
CA GLU A 220 7.02 -38.83 -28.47
C GLU A 220 8.43 -39.05 -27.91
N LEU A 221 9.39 -38.32 -28.46
CA LEU A 221 10.79 -38.30 -28.05
C LEU A 221 11.09 -36.93 -27.46
N GLU A 222 11.50 -36.89 -26.21
CA GLU A 222 11.69 -35.65 -25.46
C GLU A 222 13.17 -35.29 -25.33
N LEU A 223 13.50 -34.03 -25.58
CA LEU A 223 14.82 -33.44 -25.36
C LEU A 223 14.69 -32.15 -24.57
N GLU A 224 15.12 -32.17 -23.31
CA GLU A 224 15.16 -30.98 -22.47
C GLU A 224 16.35 -30.08 -22.84
N HIS A 225 16.11 -28.78 -22.99
CA HIS A 225 17.11 -27.76 -23.29
C HIS A 225 16.95 -26.53 -22.42
N GLN A 226 18.06 -25.88 -22.12
CA GLN A 226 18.12 -24.60 -21.42
C GLN A 226 19.38 -23.87 -21.88
N THR A 227 19.24 -22.61 -22.28
CA THR A 227 20.39 -21.74 -22.60
C THR A 227 20.85 -21.03 -21.33
N ASP A 228 22.17 -20.90 -21.13
CA ASP A 228 22.73 -20.25 -19.93
C ASP A 228 22.28 -18.78 -19.83
N GLU A 229 21.91 -18.36 -18.62
CA GLU A 229 21.46 -17.00 -18.30
C GLU A 229 22.47 -15.92 -18.69
N ARG A 230 23.77 -16.23 -18.77
CA ARG A 230 24.83 -15.28 -19.12
C ARG A 230 24.65 -14.65 -20.51
N PHE A 231 23.94 -15.32 -21.42
CA PHE A 231 23.65 -14.80 -22.76
C PHE A 231 22.43 -13.87 -22.80
N PHE A 232 21.79 -13.61 -21.65
CA PHE A 232 20.56 -12.84 -21.59
C PHE A 232 20.62 -11.68 -20.58
N LEU A 233 20.06 -10.54 -20.99
CA LEU A 233 19.76 -9.42 -20.12
C LEU A 233 18.49 -9.73 -19.30
N ARG A 234 18.63 -9.66 -17.98
CA ARG A 234 17.49 -9.67 -17.05
C ARG A 234 17.02 -8.25 -16.77
N GLU A 235 15.79 -7.93 -17.18
CA GLU A 235 15.10 -6.74 -16.67
C GLU A 235 14.81 -6.96 -15.18
N LYS A 236 15.47 -6.17 -14.33
CA LYS A 236 15.28 -6.23 -12.88
C LYS A 236 13.82 -5.91 -12.56
N VAL A 237 13.08 -6.90 -12.06
CA VAL A 237 11.71 -6.71 -11.57
C VAL A 237 11.76 -5.69 -10.44
N ILE A 238 11.19 -4.51 -10.66
CA ILE A 238 11.01 -3.51 -9.61
C ILE A 238 9.92 -4.05 -8.69
N THR A 239 10.30 -4.67 -7.58
CA THR A 239 9.35 -5.04 -6.53
C THR A 239 8.78 -3.76 -5.92
N PRO A 240 7.47 -3.49 -6.04
CA PRO A 240 6.87 -2.32 -5.42
C PRO A 240 7.05 -2.40 -3.90
N LEU A 241 7.35 -1.26 -3.27
CA LEU A 241 7.45 -1.20 -1.81
C LEU A 241 6.08 -1.58 -1.19
N PRO A 242 6.07 -2.18 0.01
CA PRO A 242 4.83 -2.33 0.77
C PRO A 242 4.14 -0.97 0.96
N PRO A 243 2.79 -0.86 0.80
CA PRO A 243 2.12 0.44 0.78
C PRO A 243 2.29 1.29 2.05
N TRP A 244 2.48 0.66 3.22
CA TRP A 244 2.75 1.37 4.48
C TRP A 244 4.14 2.03 4.48
N LEU A 245 5.12 1.41 3.83
CA LEU A 245 6.48 1.94 3.73
C LEU A 245 6.53 3.08 2.71
N GLU A 246 5.80 2.93 1.60
CA GLU A 246 5.58 4.00 0.63
C GLU A 246 4.91 5.22 1.26
N ALA A 247 3.85 5.02 2.07
CA ALA A 247 3.19 6.09 2.81
C ALA A 247 4.14 6.82 3.79
N LEU A 248 5.05 6.08 4.44
CA LEU A 248 6.05 6.64 5.34
C LEU A 248 7.07 7.50 4.59
N TYR A 249 7.60 6.99 3.47
CA TYR A 249 8.56 7.72 2.64
C TYR A 249 7.97 9.00 2.05
N ASN A 250 6.76 8.91 1.49
CA ASN A 250 6.09 10.06 0.87
C ASN A 250 5.76 11.17 1.87
N ARG A 251 5.55 10.85 3.16
CA ARG A 251 5.17 11.80 4.21
C ARG A 251 6.27 12.06 5.25
N GLN A 252 7.52 11.68 4.97
CA GLN A 252 8.61 11.73 5.95
C GLN A 252 8.80 13.12 6.59
N LEU A 253 8.73 14.20 5.80
CA LEU A 253 8.92 15.56 6.30
C LEU A 253 7.77 15.98 7.23
N ASP A 254 6.52 15.66 6.84
CA ASP A 254 5.34 15.92 7.67
C ASP A 254 5.44 15.20 9.02
N LEU A 255 5.90 13.94 8.99
CA LEU A 255 6.07 13.13 10.20
C LEU A 255 7.16 13.69 11.12
N VAL A 256 8.30 14.11 10.57
CA VAL A 256 9.38 14.72 11.36
C VAL A 256 8.89 16.03 12.00
N MET A 257 8.23 16.90 11.23
CA MET A 257 7.67 18.15 11.76
C MET A 257 6.63 17.91 12.85
N LEU A 258 5.73 16.95 12.63
CA LEU A 258 4.72 16.56 13.63
C LEU A 258 5.39 15.99 14.90
N ALA A 259 6.38 15.12 14.77
CA ALA A 259 7.09 14.53 15.91
C ALA A 259 7.79 15.61 16.76
N LEU A 260 8.49 16.55 16.12
CA LEU A 260 9.13 17.67 16.81
C LEU A 260 8.10 18.58 17.51
N GLY A 261 6.99 18.89 16.83
CA GLY A 261 5.90 19.70 17.40
C GLY A 261 5.23 19.03 18.59
N LEU A 262 4.93 17.73 18.51
CA LEU A 262 4.36 16.94 19.60
C LEU A 262 5.33 16.85 20.78
N ALA A 263 6.63 16.60 20.54
CA ALA A 263 7.64 16.57 21.59
C ALA A 263 7.77 17.92 22.31
N ALA A 264 7.77 19.02 21.55
CA ALA A 264 7.80 20.37 22.12
C ALA A 264 6.55 20.65 22.97
N LEU A 265 5.37 20.25 22.50
CA LEU A 265 4.11 20.41 23.23
C LEU A 265 4.08 19.58 24.52
N VAL A 266 4.47 18.30 24.45
CA VAL A 266 4.57 17.41 25.62
C VAL A 266 5.54 17.96 26.65
N TRP A 267 6.68 18.49 26.20
CA TRP A 267 7.66 19.13 27.10
C TRP A 267 7.11 20.41 27.75
N ALA A 268 6.41 21.25 26.98
CA ALA A 268 5.79 22.47 27.48
C ALA A 268 4.69 22.19 28.53
N LEU A 269 3.86 21.16 28.30
CA LEU A 269 2.75 20.77 29.18
C LEU A 269 3.16 19.87 30.34
N GLY A 270 4.36 19.27 30.30
CA GLY A 270 4.94 18.51 31.40
C GLY A 270 5.83 19.34 32.29
N ALA A 271 7.13 19.30 32.05
CA ALA A 271 8.14 19.90 32.93
C ALA A 271 8.02 21.43 33.06
N ARG A 272 7.41 22.09 32.07
CA ARG A 272 7.32 23.57 31.99
C ARG A 272 5.90 24.11 32.18
N MET A 273 4.92 23.29 32.59
CA MET A 273 3.50 23.65 32.58
C MET A 273 3.20 24.98 33.28
N ASN A 274 3.61 25.13 34.54
CA ASN A 274 3.37 26.34 35.35
C ASN A 274 4.06 27.57 34.75
N ARG A 275 5.31 27.40 34.29
CA ARG A 275 6.09 28.48 33.65
C ARG A 275 5.47 28.92 32.32
N PHE A 276 4.93 27.97 31.56
CA PHE A 276 4.25 28.25 30.29
C PHE A 276 2.92 28.98 30.53
N ALA A 277 2.12 28.53 31.50
CA ALA A 277 0.86 29.18 31.87
C ALA A 277 1.05 30.60 32.44
N GLY A 278 2.10 30.82 33.23
CA GLY A 278 2.44 32.14 33.79
C GLY A 278 3.11 33.11 32.81
N TRP A 279 3.36 32.71 31.57
CA TRP A 279 4.02 33.57 30.59
C TRP A 279 3.08 34.70 30.11
N ARG A 280 3.58 35.94 30.04
CA ARG A 280 2.81 37.12 29.57
C ARG A 280 2.14 36.94 28.21
N TYR A 281 2.69 36.08 27.35
CA TYR A 281 2.18 35.78 26.01
C TYR A 281 1.47 34.42 25.94
N PHE A 282 0.99 33.89 27.07
CA PHE A 282 0.32 32.61 27.11
C PHE A 282 -0.88 32.51 26.15
N THR A 283 -1.81 33.48 26.20
CA THR A 283 -2.99 33.48 25.31
C THR A 283 -2.63 33.49 23.83
N PRO A 284 -1.79 34.41 23.31
CA PRO A 284 -1.41 34.37 21.90
C PRO A 284 -0.59 33.12 21.53
N ALA A 285 0.28 32.63 22.41
CA ALA A 285 1.02 31.39 22.18
C ALA A 285 0.07 30.17 22.08
N ARG A 286 -0.94 30.10 22.94
CA ARG A 286 -1.99 29.06 22.88
C ARG A 286 -2.76 29.13 21.57
N LEU A 287 -3.23 30.31 21.17
CA LEU A 287 -3.95 30.48 19.91
C LEU A 287 -3.08 30.14 18.70
N LEU A 288 -1.78 30.46 18.73
CA LEU A 288 -0.84 30.04 17.69
C LEU A 288 -0.71 28.52 17.61
N ILE A 289 -0.56 27.83 18.74
CA ILE A 289 -0.51 26.36 18.77
C ILE A 289 -1.80 25.78 18.20
N LEU A 290 -2.96 26.29 18.61
CA LEU A 290 -4.25 25.85 18.08
C LEU A 290 -4.39 26.13 16.58
N ALA A 291 -3.86 27.25 16.08
CA ALA A 291 -3.87 27.57 14.65
C ALA A 291 -2.99 26.59 13.85
N VAL A 292 -1.80 26.27 14.37
CA VAL A 292 -0.92 25.25 13.78
C VAL A 292 -1.59 23.88 13.80
N MET A 293 -2.27 23.50 14.89
CA MET A 293 -2.96 22.21 14.96
C MET A 293 -4.15 22.16 13.99
N THR A 294 -4.90 23.24 13.80
CA THR A 294 -5.95 23.30 12.79
C THR A 294 -5.40 23.24 11.36
N GLY A 295 -4.38 24.05 11.04
CA GLY A 295 -3.84 24.16 9.69
C GLY A 295 -2.94 22.99 9.30
N PHE A 296 -1.91 22.72 10.10
CA PHE A 296 -0.92 21.68 9.79
C PHE A 296 -1.43 20.28 10.14
N VAL A 297 -1.96 20.05 11.34
CA VAL A 297 -2.40 18.69 11.73
C VAL A 297 -3.76 18.36 11.14
N GLY A 298 -4.71 19.30 11.16
CA GLY A 298 -6.05 19.13 10.61
C GLY A 298 -6.08 19.18 9.07
N PHE A 299 -5.97 20.38 8.50
CA PHE A 299 -6.17 20.62 7.08
C PHE A 299 -5.10 19.99 6.17
N TRP A 300 -3.82 20.16 6.49
CA TRP A 300 -2.73 19.59 5.68
C TRP A 300 -2.53 18.10 5.96
N GLY A 301 -2.28 17.76 7.23
CA GLY A 301 -1.86 16.43 7.63
C GLY A 301 -3.00 15.40 7.72
N GLN A 302 -4.26 15.85 7.70
CA GLN A 302 -5.44 15.00 7.85
C GLN A 302 -5.41 14.11 9.12
N GLY A 303 -4.63 14.54 10.14
CA GLY A 303 -4.44 13.87 11.43
C GLY A 303 -5.61 14.01 12.40
N GLN A 304 -6.83 14.02 11.88
CA GLN A 304 -8.05 14.22 12.64
C GLN A 304 -8.48 12.89 13.28
N LEU A 305 -8.29 12.78 14.59
CA LEU A 305 -8.83 11.66 15.35
C LEU A 305 -10.37 11.73 15.35
N SER A 306 -10.99 10.58 15.12
CA SER A 306 -12.44 10.39 15.07
C SER A 306 -12.84 9.13 15.83
N ILE A 307 -14.11 9.05 16.23
CA ILE A 307 -14.72 7.84 16.79
C ILE A 307 -14.65 6.63 15.84
N VAL A 308 -14.47 6.87 14.53
CA VAL A 308 -14.29 5.81 13.53
C VAL A 308 -13.09 4.91 13.87
N THR A 309 -11.96 5.46 14.34
CA THR A 309 -10.79 4.61 14.65
C THR A 309 -11.05 3.66 15.83
N PRO A 310 -11.53 4.11 17.00
CA PRO A 310 -11.90 3.21 18.08
C PRO A 310 -12.98 2.19 17.71
N LEU A 311 -14.01 2.59 16.95
CA LEU A 311 -15.06 1.67 16.50
C LEU A 311 -14.51 0.63 15.51
N GLY A 312 -13.63 1.03 14.58
CA GLY A 312 -12.95 0.14 13.65
C GLY A 312 -12.02 -0.85 14.35
N VAL A 313 -11.28 -0.39 15.36
CA VAL A 313 -10.46 -1.28 16.22
C VAL A 313 -11.34 -2.28 16.97
N LEU A 314 -12.44 -1.81 17.57
CA LEU A 314 -13.39 -2.68 18.27
C LEU A 314 -14.00 -3.72 17.33
N ARG A 315 -14.45 -3.31 16.14
CA ARG A 315 -15.01 -4.21 15.12
C ARG A 315 -13.98 -5.24 14.67
N THR A 316 -12.76 -4.81 14.34
CA THR A 316 -11.67 -5.69 13.91
C THR A 316 -11.31 -6.70 14.99
N ALA A 317 -11.31 -6.29 16.25
CA ALA A 317 -11.06 -7.17 17.39
C ALA A 317 -12.18 -8.21 17.57
N LEU A 318 -13.44 -7.85 17.34
CA LEU A 318 -14.59 -8.77 17.39
C LEU A 318 -14.58 -9.75 16.20
N GLU A 319 -14.14 -9.32 15.02
CA GLU A 319 -14.10 -10.10 13.79
C GLU A 319 -12.78 -10.87 13.58
N SER A 320 -11.82 -10.77 14.51
CA SER A 320 -10.46 -11.35 14.41
C SER A 320 -9.70 -10.97 13.12
N GLY A 321 -9.95 -9.76 12.63
CA GLY A 321 -9.32 -9.21 11.42
C GLY A 321 -7.89 -8.69 11.66
N SER A 322 -7.25 -8.22 10.59
CA SER A 322 -5.91 -7.62 10.66
C SER A 322 -5.98 -6.12 10.99
N PHE A 323 -5.08 -5.64 11.85
CA PHE A 323 -4.95 -4.22 12.19
C PHE A 323 -4.11 -3.42 11.18
N LEU A 324 -3.83 -4.00 10.01
CA LEU A 324 -2.97 -3.40 8.99
C LEU A 324 -3.53 -2.07 8.48
N PHE A 325 -4.85 -1.87 8.54
CA PHE A 325 -5.50 -0.64 8.13
C PHE A 325 -4.99 0.60 8.89
N LEU A 326 -4.52 0.43 10.14
CA LEU A 326 -3.97 1.52 10.96
C LEU A 326 -2.63 2.03 10.41
N LEU A 327 -1.88 1.18 9.70
CA LEU A 327 -0.55 1.53 9.17
C LEU A 327 -0.64 2.34 7.87
N TYR A 328 -1.80 2.41 7.21
CA TYR A 328 -1.96 3.20 5.98
C TYR A 328 -1.98 4.72 6.23
N ASP A 329 -2.24 5.17 7.46
CA ASP A 329 -2.16 6.57 7.85
C ASP A 329 -1.15 6.78 9.00
N PRO A 330 0.16 6.79 8.69
CA PRO A 330 1.20 6.93 9.71
C PRO A 330 1.11 8.29 10.45
N PHE A 331 0.51 9.30 9.83
CA PHE A 331 0.38 10.63 10.43
C PHE A 331 -0.68 10.61 11.55
N SER A 332 -1.89 10.12 11.27
CA SER A 332 -2.93 9.95 12.29
C SER A 332 -2.50 8.96 13.37
N LEU A 333 -1.77 7.91 13.01
CA LEU A 333 -1.25 6.94 13.98
C LEU A 333 -0.30 7.59 15.00
N MET A 334 0.55 8.51 14.56
CA MET A 334 1.43 9.26 15.46
C MET A 334 0.65 10.22 16.39
N VAL A 335 -0.41 10.87 15.90
CA VAL A 335 -1.30 11.68 16.75
C VAL A 335 -2.05 10.80 17.76
N TRP A 336 -2.49 9.60 17.35
CA TRP A 336 -3.07 8.60 18.27
C TRP A 336 -2.07 8.16 19.34
N ALA A 337 -0.82 7.88 18.96
CA ALA A 337 0.22 7.53 19.92
C ALA A 337 0.43 8.66 20.97
N ALA A 338 0.46 9.92 20.53
CA ALA A 338 0.53 11.06 21.44
C ALA A 338 -0.72 11.21 22.32
N ALA A 339 -1.92 10.96 21.78
CA ALA A 339 -3.17 10.98 22.55
C ALA A 339 -3.21 9.87 23.61
N LEU A 340 -2.77 8.66 23.28
CA LEU A 340 -2.67 7.52 24.20
C LEU A 340 -1.65 7.79 25.31
N LEU A 341 -0.48 8.33 24.97
CA LEU A 341 0.49 8.82 25.97
C LEU A 341 -0.13 9.90 26.87
N GLY A 342 -0.91 10.79 26.26
CA GLY A 342 -1.69 11.82 26.94
C GLY A 342 -2.65 11.25 27.98
N PHE A 343 -3.31 10.12 27.73
CA PHE A 343 -4.23 9.50 28.69
C PHE A 343 -3.56 9.16 30.02
N VAL A 344 -2.38 8.57 29.98
CA VAL A 344 -1.64 8.15 31.18
C VAL A 344 -1.14 9.36 31.96
N LEU A 345 -0.64 10.37 31.25
CA LEU A 345 -0.01 11.54 31.87
C LEU A 345 -1.04 12.60 32.28
N TRP A 346 -1.88 13.06 31.36
CA TRP A 346 -2.77 14.22 31.52
C TRP A 346 -4.26 13.89 31.38
N GLY A 347 -4.61 12.63 31.15
CA GLY A 347 -5.97 12.24 30.77
C GLY A 347 -6.35 12.79 29.40
N ARG A 348 -7.60 13.27 29.25
CA ARG A 348 -8.08 13.85 27.99
C ARG A 348 -7.50 15.22 27.63
N GLY A 349 -6.77 15.86 28.55
CA GLY A 349 -6.37 17.27 28.44
C GLY A 349 -5.45 17.58 27.27
N LEU A 350 -4.46 16.72 27.01
CA LEU A 350 -3.52 16.89 25.90
C LEU A 350 -4.27 16.91 24.55
N PHE A 351 -5.13 15.92 24.31
CA PHE A 351 -5.84 15.83 23.04
C PHE A 351 -6.94 16.88 22.91
N CYS A 352 -7.92 16.90 23.83
CA CYS A 352 -9.09 17.76 23.71
C CYS A 352 -8.78 19.26 23.83
N GLY A 353 -7.64 19.61 24.42
CA GLY A 353 -7.27 21.01 24.63
C GLY A 353 -6.16 21.56 23.75
N TRP A 354 -5.35 20.72 23.14
CA TRP A 354 -4.20 21.16 22.37
C TRP A 354 -4.13 20.52 20.99
N LEU A 355 -4.38 19.22 20.86
CA LEU A 355 -4.22 18.52 19.57
C LEU A 355 -5.44 18.59 18.66
N CYS A 356 -6.66 18.58 19.22
CA CYS A 356 -7.89 18.43 18.44
C CYS A 356 -8.18 19.65 17.53
N PRO A 357 -8.11 19.50 16.18
CA PRO A 357 -8.35 20.59 15.23
C PRO A 357 -9.77 21.17 15.33
N PHE A 358 -10.79 20.31 15.42
CA PHE A 358 -12.17 20.78 15.57
C PHE A 358 -12.42 21.46 16.93
N GLY A 359 -11.73 21.02 17.97
CA GLY A 359 -11.73 21.68 19.27
C GLY A 359 -11.12 23.09 19.19
N ALA A 360 -10.03 23.25 18.43
CA ALA A 360 -9.40 24.54 18.14
C ALA A 360 -10.35 25.47 17.37
N LEU A 361 -11.03 24.99 16.33
CA LEU A 361 -12.03 25.78 15.60
C LEU A 361 -13.15 26.33 16.49
N GLN A 362 -13.66 25.53 17.43
CA GLN A 362 -14.65 26.02 18.40
C GLN A 362 -14.10 27.07 19.37
N GLU A 363 -12.80 27.02 19.68
CA GLU A 363 -12.15 28.03 20.51
C GLU A 363 -11.95 29.34 19.74
N PHE A 364 -11.55 29.26 18.47
CA PHE A 364 -11.54 30.41 17.57
C PHE A 364 -12.94 31.00 17.38
N ALA A 365 -13.96 30.17 17.20
CA ALA A 365 -15.35 30.61 17.12
C ALA A 365 -15.78 31.34 18.39
N HIS A 366 -15.40 30.83 19.57
CA HIS A 366 -15.65 31.54 20.82
C HIS A 366 -14.97 32.92 20.86
N HIS A 367 -13.69 33.01 20.51
CA HIS A 367 -13.00 34.30 20.45
C HIS A 367 -13.61 35.27 19.44
N LEU A 368 -14.08 34.77 18.30
CA LEU A 368 -14.82 35.54 17.32
C LEU A 368 -16.15 36.04 17.90
N GLY A 369 -16.91 35.17 18.58
CA GLY A 369 -18.14 35.56 19.27
C GLY A 369 -17.92 36.63 20.33
N ARG A 370 -16.81 36.55 21.06
CA ARG A 370 -16.40 37.59 22.02
C ARG A 370 -16.04 38.90 21.34
N ALA A 371 -15.34 38.86 20.20
CA ALA A 371 -15.03 40.05 19.40
C ALA A 371 -16.30 40.71 18.84
N LEU A 372 -17.28 39.91 18.41
CA LEU A 372 -18.61 40.35 17.97
C LEU A 372 -19.56 40.72 19.12
N ARG A 373 -19.10 40.62 20.39
CA ARG A 373 -19.87 40.94 21.60
C ARG A 373 -21.18 40.16 21.75
N LEU A 374 -21.20 38.91 21.29
CA LEU A 374 -22.37 38.04 21.44
C LEU A 374 -22.60 37.63 22.91
N PRO A 375 -23.86 37.44 23.33
CA PRO A 375 -24.18 36.96 24.68
C PRO A 375 -23.59 35.57 24.91
N GLN A 376 -23.12 35.33 26.15
CA GLN A 376 -22.59 34.02 26.54
C GLN A 376 -23.66 33.25 27.30
N ILE A 377 -23.92 32.03 26.86
CA ILE A 377 -24.88 31.13 27.48
C ILE A 377 -24.11 30.24 28.45
N GLU A 378 -24.38 30.42 29.75
CA GLU A 378 -23.87 29.56 30.81
C GLU A 378 -25.02 28.70 31.36
N PRO A 379 -25.14 27.42 30.98
CA PRO A 379 -26.20 26.56 31.49
C PRO A 379 -26.13 26.41 33.00
N SER A 380 -27.29 26.29 33.65
CA SER A 380 -27.35 26.00 35.07
C SER A 380 -26.65 24.67 35.38
N ALA A 381 -26.13 24.50 36.61
CA ALA A 381 -25.35 23.30 36.96
C ALA A 381 -26.11 21.98 36.72
N ALA A 382 -27.43 21.98 36.87
CA ALA A 382 -28.27 20.82 36.58
C ALA A 382 -28.34 20.51 35.07
N TRP A 383 -28.54 21.54 34.24
CA TRP A 383 -28.56 21.39 32.78
C TRP A 383 -27.19 21.04 32.22
N ASP A 384 -26.11 21.65 32.72
CA ASP A 384 -24.75 21.30 32.33
C ASP A 384 -24.45 19.81 32.58
N LYS A 385 -24.83 19.28 33.76
CA LYS A 385 -24.65 17.86 34.07
C LYS A 385 -25.45 16.95 33.15
N ARG A 386 -26.72 17.30 32.84
CA ARG A 386 -27.59 16.54 31.93
C ARG A 386 -27.10 16.57 30.49
N LEU A 387 -26.69 17.73 29.99
CA LEU A 387 -26.17 17.83 28.62
C LEU A 387 -24.82 17.11 28.51
N LYS A 388 -23.99 17.11 29.56
CA LYS A 388 -22.73 16.33 29.59
C LYS A 388 -22.95 14.82 29.52
N SER A 389 -24.10 14.29 29.91
CA SER A 389 -24.36 12.84 29.75
C SER A 389 -24.63 12.44 28.31
N LEU A 390 -25.05 13.39 27.45
CA LEU A 390 -25.45 13.10 26.07
C LEU A 390 -24.30 12.51 25.24
N LYS A 391 -23.05 12.97 25.41
CA LYS A 391 -21.87 12.38 24.75
C LYS A 391 -21.66 10.90 25.10
N TYR A 392 -22.00 10.48 26.33
CA TYR A 392 -21.90 9.09 26.75
C TYR A 392 -23.04 8.25 26.18
N VAL A 393 -24.24 8.82 26.08
CA VAL A 393 -25.37 8.18 25.38
C VAL A 393 -25.03 7.97 23.90
N ALA A 394 -24.47 8.98 23.24
CA ALA A 394 -24.00 8.89 21.87
C ALA A 394 -22.93 7.78 21.70
N LEU A 395 -21.94 7.73 22.61
CA LEU A 395 -20.92 6.68 22.60
C LEU A 395 -21.53 5.27 22.77
N VAL A 396 -22.40 5.07 23.76
CA VAL A 396 -23.04 3.78 24.00
C VAL A 396 -23.89 3.35 22.80
N GLY A 397 -24.62 4.29 22.17
CA GLY A 397 -25.36 4.04 20.94
C GLY A 397 -24.46 3.57 19.79
N LEU A 398 -23.33 4.25 19.56
CA LEU A 398 -22.36 3.87 18.52
C LEU A 398 -21.72 2.51 18.78
N VAL A 399 -21.32 2.22 20.02
CA VAL A 399 -20.77 0.91 20.40
C VAL A 399 -21.82 -0.19 20.25
N GLY A 400 -23.08 0.10 20.61
CA GLY A 400 -24.20 -0.82 20.37
C GLY A 400 -24.40 -1.13 18.88
N LEU A 401 -24.30 -0.13 18.01
CA LEU A 401 -24.39 -0.34 16.55
C LEU A 401 -23.29 -1.26 16.01
N VAL A 402 -22.07 -1.21 16.55
CA VAL A 402 -20.99 -2.15 16.16
C VAL A 402 -21.41 -3.60 16.41
N ALA A 403 -22.12 -3.89 17.51
CA ALA A 403 -22.55 -5.24 17.86
C ALA A 403 -23.84 -5.68 17.14
N PHE A 404 -24.80 -4.77 16.94
CA PHE A 404 -26.15 -5.13 16.47
C PHE A 404 -26.43 -4.79 15.01
N ALA A 405 -25.74 -3.81 14.42
CA ALA A 405 -25.99 -3.33 13.05
C ALA A 405 -24.74 -2.68 12.44
N PRO A 406 -23.66 -3.45 12.19
CA PRO A 406 -22.36 -2.91 11.75
C PRO A 406 -22.45 -2.13 10.43
N GLN A 407 -23.41 -2.44 9.56
CA GLN A 407 -23.64 -1.73 8.29
C GLN A 407 -24.04 -0.25 8.44
N HIS A 408 -24.49 0.18 9.64
CA HIS A 408 -24.89 1.56 9.89
C HIS A 408 -23.85 2.36 10.69
N VAL A 409 -22.74 1.75 11.07
CA VAL A 409 -21.71 2.39 11.92
C VAL A 409 -21.11 3.61 11.22
N ASP A 410 -20.77 3.49 9.93
CA ASP A 410 -20.14 4.59 9.19
C ASP A 410 -21.07 5.80 9.04
N THR A 411 -22.37 5.57 8.77
CA THR A 411 -23.38 6.63 8.72
C THR A 411 -23.62 7.23 10.10
N ALA A 412 -23.67 6.43 11.16
CA ALA A 412 -23.88 6.93 12.51
C ALA A 412 -22.67 7.72 13.04
N ALA A 413 -21.46 7.38 12.62
CA ALA A 413 -20.23 8.10 12.98
C ALA A 413 -20.20 9.54 12.44
N GLU A 414 -21.08 9.88 11.49
CA GLU A 414 -21.25 11.25 10.98
C GLU A 414 -21.87 12.22 11.98
N ILE A 415 -22.28 11.72 13.16
CA ILE A 415 -22.56 12.56 14.34
C ILE A 415 -21.39 13.52 14.64
N GLU A 416 -20.16 13.13 14.28
CA GLU A 416 -18.97 13.97 14.37
C GLU A 416 -18.87 14.88 13.14
N PRO A 417 -18.93 16.22 13.31
CA PRO A 417 -18.76 17.16 12.21
C PRO A 417 -17.30 17.25 11.73
N PHE A 418 -16.40 16.36 12.18
CA PHE A 418 -14.97 16.41 11.93
C PHE A 418 -14.63 16.17 10.45
N LYS A 419 -15.26 15.17 9.84
CA LYS A 419 -15.08 14.87 8.42
C LYS A 419 -15.46 16.09 7.58
N THR A 420 -16.63 16.68 7.86
CA THR A 420 -17.12 17.86 7.14
C THR A 420 -16.24 19.09 7.36
N ALA A 421 -15.88 19.39 8.61
CA ALA A 421 -15.20 20.63 8.95
C ALA A 421 -13.69 20.61 8.64
N ILE A 422 -13.03 19.46 8.77
CA ILE A 422 -11.57 19.32 8.62
C ILE A 422 -11.22 18.54 7.36
N THR A 423 -11.76 17.33 7.21
CA THR A 423 -11.32 16.40 6.15
C THR A 423 -11.73 16.85 4.75
N VAL A 424 -12.95 17.35 4.59
CA VAL A 424 -13.47 17.79 3.28
C VAL A 424 -13.68 19.30 3.20
N PHE A 425 -13.11 20.10 4.11
CA PHE A 425 -13.10 21.57 4.00
C PHE A 425 -14.48 22.23 3.80
N PHE A 426 -15.55 21.68 4.38
CA PHE A 426 -16.94 22.10 4.15
C PHE A 426 -17.45 21.91 2.71
N TRP A 427 -16.73 21.17 1.87
CA TRP A 427 -17.15 20.78 0.52
C TRP A 427 -17.88 19.44 0.58
N ARG A 428 -19.12 19.51 1.05
CA ARG A 428 -20.00 18.35 1.26
C ARG A 428 -21.45 18.73 0.99
N GLU A 429 -22.37 17.76 1.00
CA GLU A 429 -23.81 18.03 0.93
C GLU A 429 -24.25 19.05 1.98
N TRP A 430 -25.19 19.93 1.59
CA TRP A 430 -25.55 21.12 2.34
C TRP A 430 -25.97 20.84 3.79
N TYR A 431 -26.62 19.70 4.05
CA TYR A 431 -27.12 19.36 5.39
C TYR A 431 -25.97 19.00 6.36
N PHE A 432 -24.90 18.35 5.90
CA PHE A 432 -23.71 18.12 6.72
C PHE A 432 -22.96 19.42 7.00
N VAL A 433 -22.86 20.29 6.00
CA VAL A 433 -22.22 21.60 6.13
C VAL A 433 -23.00 22.47 7.12
N ALA A 434 -24.33 22.52 7.00
CA ALA A 434 -25.21 23.22 7.92
C ALA A 434 -25.07 22.70 9.35
N TYR A 435 -24.98 21.38 9.54
CA TYR A 435 -24.74 20.77 10.85
C TYR A 435 -23.38 21.17 11.46
N ALA A 436 -22.30 21.15 10.67
CA ALA A 436 -20.99 21.57 11.14
C ALA A 436 -20.94 23.07 11.49
N ILE A 437 -21.52 23.92 10.64
CA ILE A 437 -21.62 25.36 10.88
C ILE A 437 -22.48 25.65 12.11
N PHE A 438 -23.58 24.93 12.32
CA PHE A 438 -24.42 25.07 13.50
C PHE A 438 -23.61 24.90 14.79
N TRP A 439 -22.77 23.86 14.87
CA TRP A 439 -21.94 23.63 16.06
C TRP A 439 -20.85 24.69 16.26
N LEU A 440 -20.26 25.20 15.17
CA LEU A 440 -19.29 26.30 15.26
C LEU A 440 -19.97 27.61 15.67
N ALA A 441 -21.14 27.91 15.13
CA ALA A 441 -21.93 29.08 15.49
C ALA A 441 -22.39 29.01 16.95
N LEU A 442 -22.83 27.83 17.41
CA LEU A 442 -23.11 27.59 18.82
C LEU A 442 -21.86 27.80 19.68
N GLY A 443 -20.68 27.42 19.19
CA GLY A 443 -19.37 27.68 19.81
C GLY A 443 -19.09 29.16 20.11
N MET A 444 -19.70 30.09 19.36
CA MET A 444 -19.55 31.53 19.57
C MET A 444 -20.23 32.02 20.86
N VAL A 445 -21.36 31.39 21.24
CA VAL A 445 -22.17 31.75 22.42
C VAL A 445 -22.00 30.76 23.58
N LEU A 446 -21.59 29.53 23.30
CA LEU A 446 -21.42 28.44 24.25
C LEU A 446 -20.05 27.79 24.05
N PHE A 447 -19.15 28.00 25.02
CA PHE A 447 -17.76 27.58 24.89
C PHE A 447 -17.62 26.06 24.63
N LYS A 448 -17.10 25.71 23.44
CA LYS A 448 -16.90 24.34 22.96
C LYS A 448 -18.14 23.43 23.09
N GLY A 449 -19.32 23.94 22.71
CA GLY A 449 -20.61 23.26 22.85
C GLY A 449 -20.64 21.81 22.35
N PHE A 450 -20.13 21.52 21.14
CA PHE A 450 -20.12 20.16 20.60
C PHE A 450 -19.19 19.24 21.42
N CYS A 451 -17.95 19.69 21.66
CA CYS A 451 -16.95 18.92 22.39
C CYS A 451 -17.34 18.67 23.87
N ARG A 452 -18.17 19.54 24.45
CA ARG A 452 -18.65 19.45 25.83
C ARG A 452 -19.84 18.50 25.97
N TYR A 453 -20.76 18.50 25.01
CA TYR A 453 -22.06 17.85 25.18
C TYR A 453 -22.34 16.67 24.26
N LEU A 454 -21.84 16.64 23.01
CA LEU A 454 -22.23 15.60 22.04
C LEU A 454 -21.08 14.74 21.53
N CYS A 455 -19.83 15.20 21.61
CA CYS A 455 -18.67 14.52 21.02
C CYS A 455 -18.42 13.11 21.60
N PRO A 456 -18.66 12.02 20.84
CA PRO A 456 -18.48 10.66 21.32
C PRO A 456 -17.00 10.29 21.47
N LEU A 457 -16.11 10.77 20.58
CA LEU A 457 -14.67 10.66 20.79
C LEU A 457 -14.23 11.33 22.10
N GLY A 458 -14.82 12.47 22.44
CA GLY A 458 -14.59 13.15 23.71
C GLY A 458 -15.04 12.31 24.91
N ALA A 459 -16.07 11.49 24.78
CA ALA A 459 -16.49 10.52 25.79
C ALA A 459 -15.47 9.37 25.92
N VAL A 460 -15.00 8.81 24.81
CA VAL A 460 -13.92 7.80 24.80
C VAL A 460 -12.67 8.33 25.51
N MET A 461 -12.27 9.55 25.18
CA MET A 461 -11.10 10.21 25.79
C MET A 461 -11.32 10.49 27.29
N ALA A 462 -12.54 10.81 27.71
CA ALA A 462 -12.87 10.99 29.13
C ALA A 462 -12.78 9.66 29.91
N VAL A 463 -13.25 8.56 29.32
CA VAL A 463 -13.13 7.21 29.89
C VAL A 463 -11.66 6.78 29.94
N GLY A 464 -10.91 6.96 28.84
CA GLY A 464 -9.47 6.67 28.81
C GLY A 464 -8.67 7.49 29.82
N GLY A 465 -9.08 8.74 30.08
CA GLY A 465 -8.47 9.61 31.09
C GLY A 465 -8.67 9.16 32.54
N LEU A 466 -9.45 8.10 32.81
CA LEU A 466 -9.50 7.43 34.11
C LEU A 466 -8.21 6.67 34.42
N LEU A 467 -7.42 6.30 33.41
CA LEU A 467 -6.11 5.66 33.55
C LEU A 467 -5.00 6.65 33.98
N ARG A 468 -5.32 7.93 34.17
CA ARG A 468 -4.34 8.96 34.53
C ARG A 468 -3.67 8.63 35.86
N GLY A 469 -2.34 8.63 35.88
CA GLY A 469 -1.57 8.31 37.08
C GLY A 469 -1.45 9.44 38.11
N ARG A 470 -1.50 10.71 37.68
CA ARG A 470 -1.27 11.88 38.55
C ARG A 470 -2.18 13.07 38.24
N ASP A 471 -2.58 13.80 39.27
CA ASP A 471 -3.21 15.11 39.15
C ASP A 471 -2.15 16.22 39.06
N TRP A 472 -2.07 16.88 37.89
CA TRP A 472 -1.03 17.86 37.58
C TRP A 472 -1.34 19.28 38.04
N ILE A 473 -2.61 19.67 38.09
CA ILE A 473 -3.03 21.02 38.43
C ILE A 473 -3.17 21.14 39.94
N ALA A 474 -2.22 21.86 40.55
CA ALA A 474 -2.20 22.10 41.99
C ALA A 474 -3.38 22.97 42.45
N ARG A 475 -3.84 22.73 43.69
CA ARG A 475 -4.87 23.52 44.38
C ARG A 475 -4.40 23.83 45.79
N ARG A 476 -4.72 25.02 46.29
CA ARG A 476 -4.48 25.44 47.68
C ARG A 476 -5.66 25.02 48.57
N ALA A 477 -5.47 25.01 49.88
CA ALA A 477 -6.53 24.67 50.83
C ALA A 477 -7.74 25.62 50.74
N GLU A 478 -7.50 26.89 50.42
CA GLU A 478 -8.54 27.92 50.29
C GLU A 478 -9.32 27.83 48.97
N CYS A 479 -8.88 26.99 48.03
CA CYS A 479 -9.53 26.79 46.75
C CYS A 479 -10.85 26.03 46.93
N GLY A 480 -11.97 26.65 46.56
CA GLY A 480 -13.32 26.12 46.77
C GLY A 480 -13.98 26.63 48.05
N SER A 481 -13.22 26.95 49.09
CA SER A 481 -13.75 27.62 50.27
C SER A 481 -12.65 28.42 50.99
N PRO A 482 -12.70 29.76 51.04
CA PRO A 482 -13.71 30.65 50.47
C PRO A 482 -13.50 31.03 48.99
N CYS A 483 -12.35 30.70 48.37
CA CYS A 483 -12.02 31.21 47.04
C CYS A 483 -12.73 30.44 45.91
N GLN A 484 -13.54 31.14 45.10
CA GLN A 484 -14.28 30.58 43.96
C GLN A 484 -13.78 31.08 42.59
N LEU A 485 -12.71 31.88 42.54
CA LEU A 485 -12.28 32.59 41.32
C LEU A 485 -12.00 31.65 40.14
N CYS A 486 -11.18 30.61 40.33
CA CYS A 486 -10.85 29.67 39.26
C CYS A 486 -12.09 28.95 38.71
N ARG A 487 -13.07 28.66 39.56
CA ARG A 487 -14.31 28.00 39.14
C ARG A 487 -15.14 28.92 38.25
N VAL A 488 -15.34 30.17 38.66
CA VAL A 488 -16.08 31.17 37.88
C VAL A 488 -15.36 31.51 36.57
N LYS A 489 -14.03 31.49 36.56
CA LYS A 489 -13.23 31.73 35.35
C LYS A 489 -13.09 30.52 34.42
N CYS A 490 -13.51 29.32 34.85
CA CYS A 490 -13.43 28.13 34.02
C CYS A 490 -14.60 28.10 33.03
N ALA A 491 -14.40 28.61 31.81
CA ALA A 491 -15.42 28.66 30.75
C ALA A 491 -16.04 27.27 30.43
N TYR A 492 -15.28 26.20 30.63
CA TYR A 492 -15.72 24.82 30.39
C TYR A 492 -16.47 24.19 31.58
N GLY A 493 -16.44 24.82 32.77
CA GLY A 493 -17.14 24.32 33.95
C GLY A 493 -16.61 22.98 34.47
N ALA A 494 -15.29 22.82 34.53
CA ALA A 494 -14.62 21.59 34.99
C ALA A 494 -14.18 21.62 36.46
N ILE A 495 -14.48 22.70 37.20
CA ILE A 495 -14.10 22.86 38.62
C ILE A 495 -15.37 22.82 39.47
N GLU A 496 -15.40 21.93 40.45
CA GLU A 496 -16.53 21.76 41.37
C GLU A 496 -16.61 22.90 42.40
N LYS A 497 -17.74 23.00 43.10
CA LYS A 497 -17.90 23.98 44.21
C LYS A 497 -16.84 23.80 45.30
N SER A 498 -16.45 22.55 45.54
CA SER A 498 -15.38 22.15 46.47
C SER A 498 -13.99 22.63 46.07
N GLY A 499 -13.81 23.14 44.85
CA GLY A 499 -12.51 23.51 44.30
C GLY A 499 -11.73 22.37 43.65
N LYS A 500 -12.25 21.13 43.72
CA LYS A 500 -11.71 19.95 43.03
C LYS A 500 -11.89 20.07 41.52
N ILE A 501 -10.89 19.60 40.76
CA ILE A 501 -10.95 19.56 39.30
C ILE A 501 -11.54 18.21 38.86
N ALA A 502 -12.62 18.27 38.10
CA ALA A 502 -13.19 17.12 37.42
C ALA A 502 -12.39 16.84 36.14
N TYR A 503 -11.32 16.05 36.23
CA TYR A 503 -10.43 15.80 35.09
C TYR A 503 -11.08 15.02 33.93
N SER A 504 -12.18 14.30 34.15
CA SER A 504 -12.98 13.70 33.09
C SER A 504 -13.62 14.75 32.17
N GLU A 505 -13.76 15.99 32.65
CA GLU A 505 -14.26 17.14 31.89
C GLU A 505 -13.16 18.16 31.59
N CYS A 506 -12.13 18.27 32.44
CA CYS A 506 -11.04 19.22 32.24
C CYS A 506 -10.28 18.93 30.94
N PHE A 507 -10.20 19.94 30.07
CA PHE A 507 -9.42 19.87 28.83
C PHE A 507 -8.06 20.59 28.94
N GLN A 508 -7.65 20.99 30.16
CA GLN A 508 -6.35 21.60 30.43
C GLN A 508 -6.01 22.84 29.58
N CYS A 509 -6.91 23.84 29.53
CA CYS A 509 -6.56 25.15 28.96
C CYS A 509 -5.51 25.94 29.76
N LEU A 510 -5.18 25.51 30.98
CA LEU A 510 -4.22 26.15 31.89
C LEU A 510 -4.58 27.57 32.38
N ASP A 511 -5.74 28.13 32.05
CA ASP A 511 -6.16 29.45 32.57
C ASP A 511 -6.20 29.49 34.11
N CYS A 512 -6.64 28.40 34.73
CA CYS A 512 -6.67 28.29 36.19
C CYS A 512 -5.26 28.19 36.80
N VAL A 513 -4.30 27.61 36.09
CA VAL A 513 -2.88 27.55 36.50
C VAL A 513 -2.28 28.95 36.42
N ALA A 514 -2.54 29.67 35.33
CA ALA A 514 -2.11 31.05 35.14
C ALA A 514 -2.65 31.99 36.24
N ILE A 515 -3.88 31.78 36.72
CA ILE A 515 -4.44 32.53 37.85
C ILE A 515 -3.83 32.08 39.19
N HIS A 516 -3.63 30.77 39.38
CA HIS A 516 -3.18 30.20 40.65
C HIS A 516 -1.74 30.58 41.01
N ASP A 517 -0.86 30.68 40.01
CA ASP A 517 0.56 30.97 40.17
C ASP A 517 0.89 32.48 40.12
N ASP A 518 -0.08 33.32 39.76
CA ASP A 518 0.08 34.78 39.71
C ASP A 518 -0.25 35.41 41.07
N GLU A 519 0.76 36.05 41.69
CA GLU A 519 0.66 36.71 43.00
C GLU A 519 -0.39 37.84 43.03
N ASN A 520 -0.68 38.46 41.88
CA ASN A 520 -1.62 39.58 41.76
C ASN A 520 -3.04 39.14 41.39
N ARG A 521 -3.23 37.91 40.90
CA ARG A 521 -4.55 37.38 40.49
C ARG A 521 -5.09 36.32 41.45
N CYS A 522 -4.22 35.57 42.11
CA CYS A 522 -4.60 34.51 43.04
C CYS A 522 -5.16 35.13 44.34
N VAL A 523 -6.47 35.07 44.55
CA VAL A 523 -7.14 35.70 45.71
C VAL A 523 -6.49 35.35 47.06
N PRO A 524 -6.14 34.07 47.37
CA PRO A 524 -5.43 33.74 48.60
C PRO A 524 -4.07 34.44 48.75
N LEU A 525 -3.29 34.54 47.66
CA LEU A 525 -1.99 35.22 47.69
C LEU A 525 -2.16 36.73 47.86
N VAL A 526 -3.12 37.35 47.16
CA VAL A 526 -3.43 38.78 47.29
C VAL A 526 -3.86 39.10 48.72
N LEU A 527 -4.72 38.27 49.32
CA LEU A 527 -5.15 38.45 50.71
C LEU A 527 -4.00 38.23 51.71
N ALA A 528 -3.12 37.25 51.46
CA ALA A 528 -1.94 37.03 52.28
C ALA A 528 -0.94 38.20 52.19
N ALA A 529 -0.68 38.72 50.99
CA ALA A 529 0.18 39.87 50.76
C ALA A 529 -0.35 41.14 51.44
N ARG A 530 -1.67 41.39 51.32
CA ARG A 530 -2.35 42.49 52.02
C ARG A 530 -2.24 42.36 53.55
N LYS A 531 -2.44 41.16 54.10
CA LYS A 531 -2.28 40.89 55.54
C LYS A 531 -0.83 41.10 56.02
N ALA A 532 0.15 40.80 55.17
CA ALA A 532 1.57 40.98 55.46
C ALA A 532 2.08 42.42 55.30
N GLY A 533 1.20 43.40 55.03
CA GLY A 533 1.58 44.80 54.88
C GLY A 533 2.44 45.10 53.64
N ARG A 534 2.56 44.15 52.71
CA ARG A 534 3.26 44.38 51.45
C ARG A 534 2.33 45.17 50.52
N PRO A 535 2.76 46.30 49.93
CA PRO A 535 1.95 46.99 48.95
C PRO A 535 1.65 45.99 47.82
N ALA A 536 0.37 45.83 47.49
CA ALA A 536 0.01 45.14 46.26
C ALA A 536 0.72 45.89 45.14
N HIS A 537 1.67 45.25 44.45
CA HIS A 537 2.30 45.84 43.29
C HIS A 537 1.17 46.21 42.34
N THR A 538 0.96 47.52 42.17
CA THR A 538 -0.01 48.07 41.23
C THR A 538 0.35 47.52 39.87
N ALA A 539 -0.41 46.51 39.43
CA ALA A 539 -0.36 46.07 38.06
C ALA A 539 -0.61 47.29 37.20
N ALA A 540 0.36 47.64 36.35
CA ALA A 540 0.16 48.63 35.30
C ALA A 540 -1.13 48.27 34.56
N THR A 541 -2.06 49.22 34.51
CA THR A 541 -3.30 49.15 33.75
C THR A 541 -3.01 48.58 32.35
N PRO A 542 -3.54 47.39 31.98
CA PRO A 542 -3.67 47.08 30.57
C PRO A 542 -4.78 47.98 30.04
N ALA A 543 -4.46 48.78 29.03
CA ALA A 543 -5.46 49.54 28.28
C ALA A 543 -6.63 48.62 27.86
N ASN A 544 -7.85 49.08 28.12
CA ASN A 544 -9.13 48.52 27.69
C ASN A 544 -9.52 47.11 28.18
N VAL A 545 -10.15 47.05 29.35
CA VAL A 545 -11.14 46.01 29.67
C VAL A 545 -12.42 46.68 30.15
N THR A 546 -13.38 46.83 29.24
CA THR A 546 -14.76 47.23 29.54
C THR A 546 -15.43 46.12 30.35
N LEU A 547 -15.74 46.40 31.61
CA LEU A 547 -16.63 45.57 32.42
C LEU A 547 -18.07 45.73 31.90
N PRO A 548 -18.84 44.65 31.64
CA PRO A 548 -20.26 44.77 31.39
C PRO A 548 -20.96 45.20 32.68
N GLN A 549 -21.62 46.34 32.65
CA GLN A 549 -22.57 46.78 33.66
C GLN A 549 -23.66 45.72 33.82
N GLN A 550 -23.83 45.22 35.05
CA GLN A 550 -25.00 44.48 35.45
C GLN A 550 -26.19 45.45 35.46
N ALA A 551 -27.22 45.18 34.67
CA ALA A 551 -28.51 45.86 34.80
C ALA A 551 -29.22 45.36 36.08
N PRO A 552 -29.87 46.24 36.86
CA PRO A 552 -30.62 45.83 38.03
C PRO A 552 -31.97 45.22 37.62
N ILE A 553 -32.27 44.07 38.23
CA ILE A 553 -33.57 43.37 38.45
C ILE A 553 -34.53 43.30 37.25
#